data_AF-A0A1B4XGF8-F1
#
_entry.id   AF-A0A1B4XGF8-F1
#
_cell.length_a   1.000
_cell.length_b   1.000
_cell.length_c   1.000
_cell.angle_alpha   90.00
_cell.angle_beta   90.00
_cell.angle_gamma   90.00
#
_symmetry.space_group_name_H-M   'P 1'
#
loop_
_entity.id
_entity.type
_entity.pdbx_description
1 polymer ?
#
loop_
_entity_poly.entity_id
_entity_poly.type
_entity_poly.pdbx_seq_one_letter_code
_entity_poly.pdbx_strand_id
1 'polypeptide(L)'
;MLFLPLLDRGWRVPALPRSRAHYLIWAALLVAGLVLLAWRPSAMPFAVSTLLMAAIPEEWFFRGYFMTRLGNGLKANVIASVLFCLMHGLTRGWTAAALVFAPSLLYGWLYQRTRDLPLLVLVHALSNLVYILFLAGMVATWAPDLR
;
A
#
# COMPACT_ATOMS: atom_id res chain seq x y z
N MET A 1 6.62 11.25 5.22
CA MET A 1 5.24 10.91 4.76
C MET A 1 4.22 11.00 5.89
N LEU A 2 4.45 10.39 7.05
CA LEU A 2 3.51 10.38 8.19
C LEU A 2 3.06 11.76 8.71
N PHE A 3 4.00 12.72 8.86
CA PHE A 3 3.70 13.99 9.54
C PHE A 3 3.13 15.08 8.62
N LEU A 4 3.36 15.01 7.31
CA LEU A 4 2.91 16.05 6.37
C LEU A 4 1.39 16.29 6.44
N PRO A 5 0.53 15.26 6.50
CA PRO A 5 -0.90 15.47 6.66
C PRO A 5 -1.28 16.15 7.98
N LEU A 6 -0.52 15.90 9.05
CA LEU A 6 -0.77 16.47 10.39
C LEU A 6 -0.40 17.96 10.48
N LEU A 7 0.43 18.45 9.55
CA LEU A 7 0.80 19.87 9.47
C LEU A 7 -0.23 20.70 8.68
N ASP A 8 -1.08 20.06 7.87
CA ASP A 8 -2.10 20.72 7.06
C ASP A 8 -3.38 20.96 7.86
N ARG A 9 -3.58 22.22 8.29
CA ARG A 9 -4.76 22.63 9.07
C ARG A 9 -6.09 22.47 8.33
N GLY A 10 -6.07 22.42 7.00
CA GLY A 10 -7.28 22.25 6.18
C GLY A 10 -7.63 20.79 5.90
N TRP A 11 -6.72 19.86 6.20
CA TRP A 11 -6.96 18.45 5.98
C TRP A 11 -7.77 17.83 7.10
N ARG A 12 -8.67 16.91 6.74
CA ARG A 12 -9.47 16.13 7.69
C ARG A 12 -9.08 14.67 7.55
N VAL A 13 -8.82 14.03 8.69
CA VAL A 13 -8.54 12.60 8.75
C VAL A 13 -9.71 11.82 8.14
N PRO A 14 -9.44 10.88 7.22
CA PRO A 14 -10.48 10.02 6.67
C PRO A 14 -11.25 9.32 7.78
N ALA A 15 -12.59 9.38 7.71
CA ALA A 15 -13.43 8.68 8.67
C ALA A 15 -13.26 7.17 8.49
N LEU A 16 -13.14 6.44 9.60
CA LEU A 16 -13.13 4.99 9.58
C LEU A 16 -14.54 4.48 9.26
N PRO A 17 -14.71 3.61 8.25
CA PRO A 17 -16.00 2.98 8.02
C PRO A 17 -16.35 2.05 9.18
N ARG A 18 -17.63 2.02 9.57
CA ARG A 18 -18.10 1.31 10.77
C ARG A 18 -19.20 0.28 10.50
N SER A 19 -19.22 -0.32 9.31
CA SER A 19 -20.20 -1.37 9.00
C SER A 19 -19.62 -2.77 9.26
N ARG A 20 -20.48 -3.74 9.55
CA ARG A 20 -20.10 -5.17 9.69
C ARG A 20 -19.30 -5.70 8.49
N ALA A 21 -19.65 -5.32 7.26
CA ALA A 21 -18.97 -5.79 6.05
C ALA A 21 -17.47 -5.42 6.04
N HIS A 22 -17.12 -4.16 6.34
CA HIS A 22 -15.73 -3.71 6.44
C HIS A 22 -14.94 -4.52 7.49
N TYR A 23 -15.50 -4.75 8.68
CA TYR A 23 -14.84 -5.56 9.71
C TYR A 23 -14.61 -7.01 9.28
N LEU A 24 -15.57 -7.62 8.57
CA LEU A 24 -15.41 -8.98 8.04
C LEU A 24 -14.29 -9.05 6.99
N ILE A 25 -14.21 -8.04 6.11
CA ILE A 25 -13.13 -7.96 5.11
C ILE A 25 -11.78 -7.78 5.80
N TRP A 26 -11.66 -6.91 6.79
CA TRP A 26 -10.41 -6.72 7.54
C TRP A 26 -10.00 -7.99 8.26
N ALA A 27 -10.95 -8.67 8.91
CA ALA A 27 -10.70 -9.95 9.57
C ALA A 27 -10.22 -11.00 8.57
N ALA A 28 -10.84 -11.11 7.39
CA ALA A 28 -10.43 -12.04 6.36
C ALA A 28 -9.00 -11.76 5.86
N LEU A 29 -8.64 -10.49 5.63
CA LEU A 29 -7.28 -10.11 5.21
C LEU A 29 -6.24 -10.38 6.31
N LEU A 30 -6.57 -10.09 7.57
CA LEU A 30 -5.71 -10.38 8.71
C LEU A 30 -5.50 -11.88 8.87
N VAL A 31 -6.56 -12.68 8.78
CA VAL A 31 -6.47 -14.14 8.85
C VAL A 31 -5.62 -14.68 7.70
N ALA A 32 -5.78 -14.18 6.47
CA ALA A 32 -4.94 -14.58 5.34
C ALA A 32 -3.46 -14.30 5.60
N GLY A 33 -3.13 -13.11 6.12
CA GLY A 33 -1.77 -12.76 6.52
C GLY A 33 -1.23 -13.68 7.62
N LEU A 34 -2.02 -13.96 8.65
CA LEU A 34 -1.64 -14.87 9.74
C LEU A 34 -1.42 -16.31 9.26
N VAL A 35 -2.22 -16.80 8.31
CA VAL A 35 -2.03 -18.13 7.70
C VAL A 35 -0.71 -18.19 6.94
N LEU A 36 -0.38 -17.15 6.14
CA LEU A 36 0.92 -17.09 5.45
C LEU A 36 2.09 -17.05 6.43
N LEU A 37 1.96 -16.32 7.53
CA LEU A 37 2.99 -16.23 8.57
C LEU A 37 3.12 -17.51 9.39
N ALA A 38 2.03 -18.23 9.65
CA ALA A 38 2.08 -19.55 10.25
C ALA A 38 2.80 -20.56 9.34
N TRP A 39 2.58 -20.48 8.02
CA TRP A 39 3.27 -21.31 7.04
C TRP A 39 4.75 -20.91 6.85
N ARG A 40 5.07 -19.61 6.91
CA ARG A 40 6.44 -19.06 6.77
C ARG A 40 6.79 -18.11 7.92
N PRO A 41 7.08 -18.64 9.13
CA PRO A 41 7.35 -17.81 10.31
C PRO A 41 8.55 -16.88 10.16
N SER A 42 9.53 -17.25 9.34
CA SER A 42 10.70 -16.42 9.03
C SER A 42 10.36 -15.09 8.35
N ALA A 43 9.16 -14.95 7.77
CA ALA A 43 8.70 -13.70 7.15
C ALA A 43 8.13 -12.69 8.16
N MET A 44 7.98 -13.05 9.44
CA MET A 44 7.40 -12.18 10.47
C MET A 44 8.09 -10.80 10.59
N PRO A 45 9.44 -10.68 10.64
CA PRO A 45 10.08 -9.37 10.74
C PRO A 45 9.79 -8.49 9.52
N PHE A 46 9.76 -9.09 8.33
CA PHE A 46 9.37 -8.38 7.11
C PHE A 46 7.92 -7.92 7.18
N ALA A 47 6.98 -8.78 7.60
CA ALA A 47 5.57 -8.44 7.72
C ALA A 47 5.32 -7.25 8.66
N VAL A 48 5.96 -7.24 9.83
CA VAL A 48 5.89 -6.11 10.77
C VAL A 48 6.49 -4.86 10.16
N SER A 49 7.68 -4.98 9.57
CA SER A 49 8.37 -3.85 8.95
C SER A 49 7.56 -3.23 7.81
N THR A 50 7.05 -4.05 6.89
CA THR A 50 6.25 -3.55 5.77
C THR A 50 4.93 -2.97 6.21
N LEU A 51 4.32 -3.45 7.29
CA LEU A 51 3.08 -2.87 7.81
C LEU A 51 3.34 -1.47 8.39
N LEU A 52 4.33 -1.37 9.29
CA LEU A 52 4.57 -0.16 10.07
C LEU A 52 5.34 0.92 9.29
N MET A 53 6.29 0.52 8.47
CA MET A 53 7.23 1.44 7.81
C MET A 53 6.85 1.74 6.35
N ALA A 54 6.04 0.90 5.71
CA ALA A 54 5.59 1.11 4.32
C ALA A 54 4.07 1.32 4.25
N ALA A 55 3.26 0.28 4.47
CA ALA A 55 1.82 0.31 4.22
C ALA A 55 1.09 1.43 4.98
N ILE A 56 1.34 1.57 6.29
CA ILE A 56 0.72 2.65 7.08
C ILE A 56 1.18 4.04 6.58
N PRO A 57 2.49 4.38 6.57
CA PRO A 57 2.93 5.72 6.16
C PRO A 57 2.56 6.08 4.72
N GLU A 58 2.65 5.12 3.81
CA GLU A 58 2.43 5.32 2.39
C GLU A 58 0.95 5.50 2.07
N GLU A 59 0.07 4.62 2.55
CA GLU A 59 -1.37 4.77 2.28
C GLU A 59 -1.94 6.00 3.00
N TRP A 60 -1.44 6.30 4.21
CA TRP A 60 -1.78 7.53 4.92
C TRP A 60 -1.45 8.78 4.11
N PHE A 61 -0.24 8.84 3.56
CA PHE A 61 0.20 9.99 2.77
C PHE A 61 -0.43 10.03 1.38
N PHE A 62 -0.34 8.95 0.60
CA PHE A 62 -0.77 8.96 -0.81
C PHE A 62 -2.29 8.93 -0.96
N ARG A 63 -3.02 8.13 -0.17
CA ARG A 63 -4.49 7.99 -0.28
C ARG A 63 -5.22 8.87 0.69
N GLY A 64 -4.83 8.82 1.96
CA GLY A 64 -5.45 9.58 3.03
C GLY A 64 -5.32 11.09 2.84
N TYR A 65 -4.17 11.54 2.33
CA TYR A 65 -3.84 12.96 2.20
C TYR A 65 -3.70 13.43 0.76
N PHE A 66 -2.63 13.04 0.06
CA PHE A 66 -2.22 13.62 -1.21
C PHE A 66 -3.31 13.51 -2.29
N MET A 67 -3.87 12.31 -2.49
CA MET A 67 -4.94 12.12 -3.46
C MET A 67 -6.19 12.93 -3.11
N THR A 68 -6.52 13.10 -1.83
CA THR A 68 -7.68 13.92 -1.43
C THR A 68 -7.51 15.40 -1.78
N ARG A 69 -6.26 15.91 -1.80
CA ARG A 69 -5.94 17.27 -2.25
C ARG A 69 -6.04 17.43 -3.77
N LEU A 70 -5.81 16.36 -4.52
CA LEU A 70 -5.99 16.32 -5.97
C LEU A 70 -7.47 16.17 -6.38
N GLY A 71 -8.35 15.80 -5.45
CA GLY A 71 -9.76 15.53 -5.69
C GLY A 71 -10.08 14.04 -5.87
N ASN A 72 -11.13 13.74 -6.64
CA ASN A 72 -11.53 12.35 -6.93
C ASN A 72 -11.37 12.03 -8.43
N GLY A 73 -11.44 10.75 -8.77
CA GLY A 73 -11.45 10.27 -10.14
C GLY A 73 -10.09 9.77 -10.63
N LEU A 74 -10.08 9.36 -11.90
CA LEU A 74 -8.93 8.71 -12.53
C LEU A 74 -7.69 9.62 -12.53
N LYS A 75 -7.86 10.92 -12.81
CA LYS A 75 -6.75 11.89 -12.85
C LYS A 75 -5.99 11.93 -11.51
N ALA A 76 -6.71 12.07 -10.39
CA ALA A 76 -6.10 12.10 -9.06
C ALA A 76 -5.36 10.80 -8.75
N ASN A 77 -5.94 9.65 -9.12
CA ASN A 77 -5.32 8.33 -8.93
C ASN A 77 -4.04 8.15 -9.76
N VAL A 78 -4.07 8.51 -11.04
CA VAL A 78 -2.92 8.43 -11.94
C VAL A 78 -1.79 9.31 -11.43
N ILE A 79 -2.07 10.56 -11.07
CA ILE A 79 -1.03 11.48 -10.54
C ILE A 79 -0.42 10.92 -9.25
N ALA A 80 -1.25 10.44 -8.31
CA ALA A 80 -0.76 9.83 -7.08
C ALA A 80 0.09 8.57 -7.36
N SER A 81 -0.31 7.74 -8.31
CA SER A 81 0.37 6.50 -8.67
C SER A 81 1.69 6.73 -9.41
N VAL A 82 1.74 7.73 -10.29
CA VAL A 82 2.98 8.16 -10.96
C VAL A 82 3.99 8.67 -9.93
N LEU A 83 3.56 9.53 -8.99
CA LEU A 83 4.45 10.04 -7.96
C LEU A 83 4.92 8.92 -7.02
N PHE A 84 4.04 7.98 -6.68
CA PHE A 84 4.38 6.79 -5.89
C PHE A 84 5.45 5.93 -6.56
N CYS A 85 5.27 5.63 -7.85
CA CYS A 85 6.20 4.91 -8.69
C CYS A 85 7.55 5.64 -8.80
N LEU A 86 7.54 6.96 -9.04
CA LEU A 86 8.75 7.78 -9.10
C LEU A 86 9.56 7.71 -7.80
N MET A 87 8.90 7.82 -6.65
CA MET A 87 9.57 7.68 -5.34
C MET A 87 10.21 6.30 -5.16
N HIS A 88 9.55 5.24 -5.63
CA HIS A 88 10.12 3.89 -5.64
C HIS A 88 11.32 3.79 -6.58
N GLY A 89 11.27 4.40 -7.76
CA GLY A 89 12.41 4.46 -8.69
C GLY A 89 13.64 5.09 -8.06
N LEU A 90 13.46 6.24 -7.39
CA LEU A 90 14.55 6.98 -6.76
C LEU A 90 15.13 6.32 -5.50
N THR A 91 14.38 5.46 -4.82
CA THR A 91 14.78 4.89 -3.52
C THR A 91 15.04 3.39 -3.53
N ARG A 92 14.48 2.67 -4.50
CA ARG A 92 14.50 1.19 -4.59
C ARG A 92 14.86 0.68 -6.00
N GLY A 93 15.07 1.56 -6.97
CA GLY A 93 15.37 1.21 -8.36
C GLY A 93 14.14 1.09 -9.26
N TRP A 94 14.37 1.16 -10.57
CA TRP A 94 13.29 1.28 -11.57
C TRP A 94 12.46 0.00 -11.76
N THR A 95 13.02 -1.18 -11.46
CA THR A 95 12.24 -2.42 -11.43
C THR A 95 11.14 -2.36 -10.37
N ALA A 96 11.48 -1.90 -9.17
CA ALA A 96 10.50 -1.70 -8.10
C ALA A 96 9.44 -0.67 -8.52
N ALA A 97 9.87 0.44 -9.13
CA ALA A 97 8.97 1.46 -9.66
C ALA A 97 7.92 0.87 -10.62
N ALA A 98 8.37 0.09 -11.61
CA ALA A 98 7.48 -0.53 -12.59
C ALA A 98 6.49 -1.50 -11.94
N LEU A 99 6.96 -2.34 -11.01
CA LEU A 99 6.13 -3.33 -10.32
C LEU A 99 5.04 -2.70 -9.44
N VAL A 100 5.30 -1.53 -8.85
CA VAL A 100 4.33 -0.91 -7.94
C VAL A 100 3.31 -0.01 -8.63
N PHE A 101 3.49 0.33 -9.91
CA PHE A 101 2.57 1.24 -10.61
C PHE A 101 1.14 0.68 -10.70
N ALA A 102 0.99 -0.56 -11.14
CA ALA A 102 -0.33 -1.19 -11.27
C ALA A 102 -1.02 -1.44 -9.90
N PRO A 103 -0.34 -1.98 -8.87
CA PRO A 103 -0.87 -2.02 -7.52
C PRO A 103 -1.29 -0.64 -6.99
N SER A 104 -0.48 0.39 -7.22
CA SER A 104 -0.79 1.77 -6.79
C SER A 104 -2.10 2.28 -7.42
N LEU A 105 -2.30 2.04 -8.73
CA LEU A 105 -3.56 2.37 -9.40
C LEU A 105 -4.75 1.63 -8.81
N LEU A 106 -4.60 0.33 -8.53
CA LEU A 106 -5.64 -0.48 -7.90
C LEU A 106 -6.01 0.07 -6.52
N TYR A 107 -5.01 0.43 -5.71
CA TYR A 107 -5.21 0.96 -4.36
C TYR A 107 -5.93 2.31 -4.40
N GLY A 108 -5.54 3.21 -5.31
CA GLY A 108 -6.23 4.48 -5.45
C GLY A 108 -7.68 4.33 -5.91
N TRP A 109 -7.96 3.41 -6.83
CA TRP A 109 -9.34 3.09 -7.23
C TRP A 109 -10.15 2.52 -6.08
N LEU A 110 -9.60 1.55 -5.35
CA LEU A 110 -10.25 0.91 -4.22
C LEU A 110 -10.59 1.94 -3.13
N TYR A 111 -9.63 2.79 -2.77
CA TYR A 111 -9.84 3.84 -1.78
C TYR A 111 -10.91 4.85 -2.21
N GLN A 112 -10.96 5.25 -3.49
CA GLN A 112 -12.00 6.16 -3.97
C GLN A 112 -13.41 5.55 -3.86
N ARG A 113 -13.53 4.22 -3.97
CA ARG A 113 -14.80 3.49 -3.85
C ARG A 113 -15.21 3.23 -2.41
N THR A 114 -14.27 2.86 -1.55
CA THR A 114 -14.58 2.40 -0.18
C THR A 114 -14.39 3.48 0.87
N ARG A 115 -13.50 4.46 0.61
CA ARG A 115 -12.97 5.41 1.60
C ARG A 115 -12.45 4.70 2.87
N ASP A 116 -11.99 3.46 2.72
CA ASP A 116 -11.56 2.60 3.82
C ASP A 116 -10.03 2.54 3.88
N LEU A 117 -9.43 3.40 4.70
CA LEU A 117 -7.97 3.44 4.83
C LEU A 117 -7.37 2.16 5.46
N PRO A 118 -7.95 1.56 6.54
CA PRO A 118 -7.50 0.27 7.04
C PRO A 118 -7.49 -0.83 5.99
N LEU A 119 -8.53 -0.93 5.14
CA LEU A 119 -8.55 -1.88 4.04
C LEU A 119 -7.31 -1.73 3.15
N LEU A 120 -6.95 -0.50 2.78
CA LEU A 120 -5.80 -0.26 1.91
C LEU A 120 -4.48 -0.62 2.58
N VAL A 121 -4.32 -0.29 3.87
CA VAL A 121 -3.14 -0.69 4.65
C VAL A 121 -3.00 -2.21 4.68
N LEU A 122 -4.10 -2.94 4.92
CA LEU A 122 -4.08 -4.41 4.97
C LEU A 122 -3.80 -5.03 3.61
N VAL A 123 -4.44 -4.54 2.54
CA VAL A 123 -4.21 -5.00 1.17
C VAL A 123 -2.77 -4.74 0.76
N HIS A 124 -2.24 -3.55 1.03
CA HIS A 124 -0.84 -3.22 0.73
C HIS A 124 0.12 -4.15 1.48
N ALA A 125 0.00 -4.26 2.80
CA ALA A 125 0.86 -5.12 3.60
C ALA A 125 0.81 -6.59 3.15
N LEU A 126 -0.40 -7.08 2.81
CA LEU A 126 -0.57 -8.44 2.28
C LEU A 126 0.06 -8.60 0.89
N SER A 127 -0.08 -7.62 -0.01
CA SER A 127 0.60 -7.64 -1.32
C SER A 127 2.11 -7.69 -1.19
N ASN A 128 2.70 -6.93 -0.25
CA ASN A 128 4.14 -6.98 -0.01
C ASN A 128 4.57 -8.34 0.55
N LEU A 129 3.78 -8.92 1.43
CA LEU A 129 4.01 -10.27 1.96
C LEU A 129 3.91 -11.34 0.86
N VAL A 130 2.91 -11.25 -0.02
CA VAL A 130 2.78 -12.14 -1.18
C VAL A 130 3.96 -11.96 -2.13
N TYR A 131 4.36 -10.72 -2.41
CA TYR A 131 5.51 -10.44 -3.25
C TYR A 131 6.78 -11.11 -2.72
N ILE A 132 7.12 -10.92 -1.44
CA ILE A 132 8.36 -11.49 -0.89
C ILE A 132 8.33 -13.03 -0.84
N LEU A 133 7.16 -13.62 -0.55
CA LEU A 133 7.03 -15.07 -0.39
C LEU A 133 7.02 -15.82 -1.73
N PHE A 134 6.48 -15.21 -2.79
CA PHE A 134 6.20 -15.91 -4.03
C PHE A 134 6.86 -15.31 -5.26
N LEU A 135 7.05 -13.99 -5.32
CA LEU A 135 7.43 -13.30 -6.55
C LEU A 135 8.88 -12.79 -6.55
N ALA A 136 9.41 -12.39 -5.39
CA ALA A 136 10.72 -11.75 -5.28
C ALA A 136 11.86 -12.64 -5.82
N GLY A 137 11.81 -13.95 -5.53
CA GLY A 137 12.77 -14.92 -6.06
C GLY A 137 12.74 -15.02 -7.58
N MET A 138 11.55 -14.96 -8.18
CA MET A 138 11.42 -14.92 -9.64
C MET A 138 11.97 -13.60 -10.18
N VAL A 139 11.53 -12.45 -9.68
CA VAL A 139 12.01 -11.15 -10.19
C VAL A 139 13.53 -11.04 -10.14
N ALA A 140 14.17 -11.57 -9.09
CA ALA A 140 15.62 -11.59 -8.94
C ALA A 140 16.37 -12.37 -10.04
N THR A 141 15.74 -13.38 -10.66
CA THR A 141 16.37 -14.17 -11.73
C THR A 141 16.24 -13.52 -13.12
N TRP A 142 15.18 -12.73 -13.36
CA TRP A 142 14.89 -12.16 -14.69
C TRP A 142 15.41 -10.73 -14.88
N ALA A 143 15.77 -10.04 -13.79
CA ALA A 143 16.28 -8.66 -13.84
C ALA A 143 17.54 -8.47 -12.95
N PRO A 144 18.64 -9.17 -13.23
CA PRO A 144 19.87 -9.08 -12.41
C PRO A 144 20.57 -7.71 -12.52
N ASP A 145 20.47 -7.05 -13.67
CA ASP A 145 21.27 -5.87 -14.03
C ASP A 145 20.68 -4.52 -13.59
N LEU A 146 19.55 -4.53 -12.88
CA LEU A 146 18.81 -3.33 -12.45
C LEU A 146 18.92 -3.07 -10.93
N ARG A 147 19.99 -3.57 -10.29
CA ARG A 147 20.31 -3.33 -8.87
C ARG A 147 20.97 -1.98 -8.64
#